data_AF-A0A1W2B163-F1
#
_entry.id   AF-A0A1W2B163-F1
#
_cell.length_a   1.000
_cell.length_b   1.000
_cell.length_c   1.000
_cell.angle_alpha   90.00
_cell.angle_beta   90.00
_cell.angle_gamma   90.00
#
_symmetry.space_group_name_H-M   'P 1'
#
loop_
_entity.id
_entity.type
_entity.pdbx_description
1 polymer ?
#
loop_
_entity_poly.entity_id
_entity_poly.type
_entity_poly.pdbx_seq_one_letter_code
_entity_poly.pdbx_strand_id
1 'polypeptide(L)'
;MIKKSLTLAVAVLLMVSSSFAQKGKTITFTGTVKFPDTENKYQIYLGKYEGEGFKRAFKAFDSTKVDANNNFSFKVPADKPDFYQVRVYYFDRIDFWADKDNIHVNVRGIDTAKMKIKNPPYIFMENTSKDNDLINDVNWENYQNYQNMIAISQAQYKAGLSKDSLWMAYMKTAFDGNYTDMNKRIKYIINKYKDQPSVLYALNFLSWKRDGDLLMSSLDRLTKKFPNLTQARDKKKEIEENMAQTAKIANGKKAPDFAYPDVNGKKWSPKDFKGKYLIIDFWASW
;
A
#
# COMPACT_ATOMS: atom_id res chain seq x y z
N MET A 1 63.04 53.52 -4.21
CA MET A 1 61.61 53.85 -4.36
C MET A 1 60.84 52.56 -4.66
N ILE A 2 59.77 52.29 -3.89
CA ILE A 2 58.72 51.25 -4.06
C ILE A 2 59.24 49.79 -3.92
N LYS A 3 59.19 49.07 -2.78
CA LYS A 3 58.14 48.72 -1.78
C LYS A 3 56.92 47.96 -2.32
N LYS A 4 56.90 46.64 -1.99
CA LYS A 4 55.79 45.78 -1.51
C LYS A 4 54.48 45.69 -2.32
N SER A 5 54.18 44.47 -2.78
CA SER A 5 52.82 43.88 -2.82
C SER A 5 52.94 42.37 -3.12
N LEU A 6 53.00 41.50 -2.11
CA LEU A 6 51.89 41.01 -1.27
C LEU A 6 50.96 40.04 -2.04
N THR A 7 51.28 38.76 -1.92
CA THR A 7 50.40 37.71 -1.38
C THR A 7 48.90 37.91 -1.66
N LEU A 8 48.43 37.54 -2.86
CA LEU A 8 47.00 37.43 -3.13
C LEU A 8 46.70 36.37 -4.20
N ALA A 9 46.99 35.10 -3.90
CA ALA A 9 46.59 33.98 -4.75
C ALA A 9 46.00 32.78 -3.99
N VAL A 10 45.68 32.93 -2.70
CA VAL A 10 45.09 31.85 -1.87
C VAL A 10 43.71 32.22 -1.28
N ALA A 11 43.21 33.44 -1.53
CA ALA A 11 41.94 33.92 -0.96
C ALA A 11 40.74 33.93 -1.94
N VAL A 12 40.78 33.15 -3.03
CA VAL A 12 39.65 33.03 -3.98
C VAL A 12 38.93 31.66 -3.90
N LEU A 13 39.40 30.75 -3.03
CA LEU A 13 38.80 29.41 -2.87
C LEU A 13 37.75 29.29 -1.75
N LEU A 14 37.29 30.40 -1.15
CA LEU A 14 36.39 30.37 0.02
C LEU A 14 35.08 31.15 -0.11
N MET A 15 34.72 31.70 -1.27
CA MET A 15 33.47 32.46 -1.41
C MET A 15 32.75 32.21 -2.75
N VAL A 16 32.40 30.94 -3.01
CA VAL A 16 31.32 30.63 -3.96
C VAL A 16 30.33 29.70 -3.28
N SER A 17 29.29 30.35 -2.74
CA SER A 17 27.96 29.81 -2.46
C SER A 17 27.91 28.49 -1.70
N SER A 18 28.00 28.59 -0.37
CA SER A 18 27.07 27.83 0.47
C SER A 18 25.65 28.29 0.12
N SER A 19 25.09 27.70 -0.93
CA SER A 19 23.65 27.62 -1.12
C SER A 19 23.13 26.89 0.11
N PHE A 20 22.82 27.63 1.16
CA PHE A 20 21.98 27.14 2.24
C PHE A 20 20.62 26.89 1.59
N ALA A 21 20.46 25.71 0.98
CA ALA A 21 19.16 25.12 0.75
C ALA A 21 18.45 25.22 2.08
N GLN A 22 17.36 25.98 2.10
CA GLN A 22 16.47 26.13 3.25
C GLN A 22 16.13 24.70 3.69
N LYS A 23 16.77 24.20 4.76
CA LYS A 23 16.73 22.78 5.12
C LYS A 23 15.30 22.48 5.58
N GLY A 24 14.50 22.01 4.65
CA GLY A 24 13.22 21.39 4.94
C GLY A 24 13.40 20.29 5.99
N LYS A 25 12.39 20.09 6.83
CA LYS A 25 12.31 19.00 7.79
C LYS A 25 12.45 17.68 7.04
N THR A 26 13.41 16.87 7.45
CA THR A 26 13.63 15.52 6.93
C THR A 26 13.69 14.52 8.06
N ILE A 27 13.24 13.30 7.79
CA ILE A 27 13.53 12.13 8.62
C ILE A 27 14.47 11.18 7.87
N THR A 28 15.08 10.24 8.58
CA THR A 28 15.87 9.18 7.96
C THR A 28 15.09 7.87 7.92
N PHE A 29 15.13 7.20 6.78
CA PHE A 29 14.71 5.81 6.68
C PHE A 29 15.94 4.96 6.40
N THR A 30 16.25 4.02 7.28
CA THR A 30 17.42 3.16 7.20
C THR A 30 17.03 1.71 7.22
N GLY A 31 17.89 0.83 6.71
CA GLY A 31 17.68 -0.59 6.91
C GLY A 31 18.91 -1.43 6.65
N THR A 32 18.87 -2.64 7.21
CA THR A 32 19.91 -3.66 7.09
C THR A 32 19.37 -4.82 6.27
N VAL A 33 20.10 -5.22 5.22
CA VAL A 33 19.72 -6.33 4.35
C VAL A 33 20.51 -7.57 4.71
N LYS A 34 19.83 -8.65 5.13
CA LYS A 34 20.53 -9.90 5.50
C LYS A 34 21.17 -10.60 4.30
N PHE A 35 20.45 -10.68 3.17
CA PHE A 35 20.90 -11.32 1.94
C PHE A 35 20.88 -10.30 0.79
N PRO A 36 21.98 -9.57 0.56
CA PRO A 36 22.03 -8.56 -0.49
C PRO A 36 21.97 -9.18 -1.89
N ASP A 37 21.59 -8.36 -2.87
CA ASP A 37 21.65 -8.76 -4.28
C ASP A 37 23.08 -8.65 -4.82
N THR A 38 23.82 -9.75 -4.79
CA THR A 38 25.22 -9.81 -5.23
C THR A 38 25.39 -9.61 -6.74
N GLU A 39 24.32 -9.80 -7.53
CA GLU A 39 24.33 -9.59 -8.97
C GLU A 39 24.04 -8.13 -9.36
N ASN A 40 23.74 -7.25 -8.40
CA ASN A 40 23.37 -5.85 -8.65
C ASN A 40 22.20 -5.67 -9.63
N LYS A 41 21.31 -6.66 -9.71
CA LYS A 41 20.18 -6.70 -10.63
C LYS A 41 19.03 -5.79 -10.18
N TYR A 42 18.85 -5.64 -8.87
CA TYR A 42 17.74 -4.91 -8.29
C TYR A 42 18.23 -3.75 -7.41
N GLN A 43 17.53 -2.63 -7.50
CA GLN A 43 17.79 -1.43 -6.71
C GLN A 43 16.86 -1.34 -5.49
N ILE A 44 17.23 -0.50 -4.54
CA ILE A 44 16.36 -0.08 -3.44
C ILE A 44 15.82 1.31 -3.79
N TYR A 45 14.49 1.47 -3.78
CA TYR A 45 13.85 2.73 -4.14
C TYR A 45 13.10 3.34 -2.96
N LEU A 46 13.19 4.65 -2.82
CA LEU A 46 12.24 5.46 -2.06
C LEU A 46 11.25 6.10 -3.04
N GLY A 47 9.97 6.10 -2.71
CA GLY A 47 8.96 6.75 -3.53
C GLY A 47 7.61 6.85 -2.83
N LYS A 48 6.58 7.24 -3.58
CA LYS A 48 5.18 7.14 -3.14
C LYS A 48 4.25 6.87 -4.31
N TYR A 49 2.99 6.57 -4.02
CA TYR A 49 1.97 6.44 -5.06
C TYR A 49 1.39 7.81 -5.40
N GLU A 50 1.25 8.07 -6.69
CA GLU A 50 0.62 9.28 -7.23
C GLU A 50 -0.46 8.89 -8.24
N GLY A 51 -1.48 9.73 -8.36
CA GLY A 51 -2.65 9.49 -9.22
C GLY A 51 -3.77 8.69 -8.55
N GLU A 52 -4.87 8.54 -9.28
CA GLU A 52 -6.12 7.94 -8.81
C GLU A 52 -6.56 6.77 -9.71
N GLY A 53 -7.32 5.82 -9.15
CA GLY A 53 -7.86 4.68 -9.87
C GLY A 53 -6.81 3.92 -10.69
N PHE A 54 -7.11 3.67 -11.97
CA PHE A 54 -6.18 3.00 -12.90
C PHE A 54 -4.91 3.79 -13.22
N LYS A 55 -4.86 5.09 -12.93
CA LYS A 55 -3.67 5.93 -13.14
C LYS A 55 -2.75 5.95 -11.92
N ARG A 56 -3.17 5.36 -10.80
CA ARG A 56 -2.38 5.30 -9.56
C ARG A 56 -1.12 4.46 -9.80
N ALA A 57 0.04 5.09 -9.67
CA ALA A 57 1.33 4.45 -9.92
C ALA A 57 2.37 4.86 -8.88
N PHE A 58 3.30 3.96 -8.59
CA PHE A 58 4.46 4.28 -7.75
C PHE A 58 5.45 5.14 -8.53
N LYS A 59 5.85 6.26 -7.93
CA LYS A 59 6.86 7.17 -8.43
C LYS A 59 8.07 7.11 -7.49
N ALA A 60 9.19 6.64 -8.03
CA ALA A 60 10.46 6.66 -7.32
C ALA A 60 10.98 8.11 -7.28
N PHE A 61 11.44 8.53 -6.11
CA PHE A 61 12.07 9.83 -5.88
C PHE A 61 13.58 9.71 -5.71
N ASP A 62 14.01 8.61 -5.13
CA ASP A 62 15.41 8.34 -4.86
C ASP A 62 15.66 6.83 -4.96
N SER A 63 16.92 6.47 -5.16
CA SER A 63 17.37 5.08 -5.19
C SER A 63 18.73 4.95 -4.56
N THR A 64 18.97 3.82 -3.92
CA THR A 64 20.27 3.51 -3.33
C THR A 64 20.58 2.03 -3.45
N LYS A 65 21.83 1.69 -3.13
CA LYS A 65 22.31 0.33 -2.92
C LYS A 65 22.68 0.14 -1.46
N VAL A 66 22.90 -1.11 -1.08
CA VAL A 66 23.50 -1.39 0.22
C VAL A 66 24.99 -1.04 0.23
N ASP A 67 25.50 -0.64 1.39
CA ASP A 67 26.92 -0.41 1.64
C ASP A 67 27.68 -1.73 1.93
N ALA A 68 28.97 -1.62 2.28
CA ALA A 68 29.81 -2.77 2.60
C ALA A 68 29.35 -3.58 3.82
N ASN A 69 28.49 -3.00 4.66
CA ASN A 69 27.89 -3.63 5.84
C ASN A 69 26.44 -4.07 5.58
N ASN A 70 26.01 -4.09 4.31
CA ASN A 70 24.66 -4.38 3.86
C ASN A 70 23.58 -3.39 4.33
N ASN A 71 23.95 -2.15 4.67
CA ASN A 71 23.01 -1.12 5.11
C ASN A 71 22.61 -0.19 3.97
N PHE A 72 21.39 0.33 4.02
CA PHE A 72 20.93 1.41 3.15
C PHE A 72 20.32 2.55 3.96
N SER A 73 20.28 3.75 3.38
CA SER A 73 19.73 4.95 4.01
C SER A 73 19.13 5.90 2.99
N PHE A 74 18.02 6.52 3.37
CA PHE A 74 17.39 7.61 2.65
C PHE A 74 17.15 8.79 3.60
N LYS A 75 17.24 10.01 3.04
CA LYS A 75 16.68 11.22 3.65
C LYS A 75 15.31 11.48 3.03
N VAL A 76 14.27 11.45 3.85
CA VAL A 76 12.89 11.55 3.38
C VAL A 76 12.34 12.94 3.73
N PRO A 77 11.80 13.70 2.76
CA PRO A 77 11.12 14.96 3.04
C PRO A 77 9.94 14.75 3.99
N ALA A 78 9.87 15.55 5.04
CA ALA A 78 8.85 15.46 6.09
C ALA A 78 8.25 16.82 6.49
N ASP A 79 8.49 17.87 5.70
CA ASP A 79 7.84 19.19 5.85
C ASP A 79 6.32 19.10 5.75
N LYS A 80 5.84 18.19 4.91
CA LYS A 80 4.44 17.83 4.76
C LYS A 80 4.32 16.34 5.06
N PRO A 81 3.83 15.97 6.26
CA PRO A 81 3.62 14.58 6.62
C PRO A 81 2.78 13.85 5.58
N ASP A 82 3.29 12.72 5.09
CA ASP A 82 2.67 11.95 4.01
C ASP A 82 3.13 10.47 4.06
N PHE A 83 2.42 9.62 3.33
CA PHE A 83 2.82 8.24 3.11
C PHE A 83 3.92 8.14 2.06
N TYR A 84 4.97 7.39 2.40
CA TYR A 84 6.03 6.99 1.50
C TYR A 84 6.16 5.46 1.51
N GLN A 85 6.85 4.92 0.51
CA GLN A 85 7.14 3.51 0.39
C GLN A 85 8.62 3.31 0.03
N VAL A 86 9.29 2.44 0.79
CA VAL A 86 10.59 1.90 0.43
C VAL A 86 10.40 0.53 -0.22
N ARG A 87 11.00 0.34 -1.39
CA ARG A 87 11.01 -0.93 -2.12
C ARG A 87 12.40 -1.53 -2.10
N VAL A 88 12.57 -2.68 -1.47
CA VAL A 88 13.85 -3.40 -1.44
C VAL A 88 13.80 -4.52 -2.48
N TYR A 89 14.72 -4.43 -3.47
CA TYR A 89 14.90 -5.41 -4.54
C TYR A 89 13.60 -5.85 -5.24
N TYR A 90 12.71 -4.90 -5.53
CA TYR A 90 11.38 -5.10 -6.14
C TYR A 90 10.32 -5.82 -5.29
N PHE A 91 10.72 -6.77 -4.43
CA PHE A 91 9.80 -7.69 -3.77
C PHE A 91 9.20 -7.16 -2.48
N ASP A 92 10.03 -6.55 -1.63
CA ASP A 92 9.62 -6.04 -0.32
C ASP A 92 9.17 -4.60 -0.47
N ARG A 93 8.01 -4.29 0.10
CA ARG A 93 7.36 -2.98 0.02
C ARG A 93 7.00 -2.56 1.43
N ILE A 94 7.60 -1.47 1.90
CA ILE A 94 7.46 -0.98 3.26
C ILE A 94 6.82 0.39 3.18
N ASP A 95 5.51 0.46 3.43
CA ASP A 95 4.80 1.72 3.59
C ASP A 95 5.08 2.32 4.97
N PHE A 96 5.29 3.63 5.04
CA PHE A 96 5.52 4.33 6.29
C PHE A 96 4.98 5.77 6.22
N TRP A 97 4.74 6.35 7.39
CA TRP A 97 4.34 7.74 7.57
C TRP A 97 5.56 8.62 7.87
N ALA A 98 5.91 9.50 6.94
CA ALA A 98 7.05 10.38 7.07
C ALA A 98 6.66 11.68 7.79
N ASP A 99 6.91 11.75 9.10
CA ASP A 99 6.69 12.97 9.90
C ASP A 99 7.89 13.27 10.80
N LYS A 100 8.08 12.45 11.85
CA LYS A 100 9.08 12.71 12.89
C LYS A 100 9.94 11.50 13.25
N ASP A 101 9.54 10.31 12.80
CA ASP A 101 10.21 9.06 13.16
C ASP A 101 11.42 8.83 12.24
N ASN A 102 12.58 8.56 12.85
CA ASN A 102 13.77 8.11 12.14
C ASN A 102 13.78 6.58 12.14
N ILE A 103 13.24 5.99 11.08
CA ILE A 103 12.90 4.57 11.03
C ILE A 103 14.14 3.72 10.68
N HIS A 104 14.24 2.56 11.34
CA HIS A 104 15.14 1.48 10.93
C HIS A 104 14.33 0.21 10.64
N VAL A 105 14.74 -0.58 9.64
CA VAL A 105 14.15 -1.89 9.32
C VAL A 105 15.21 -2.95 9.11
N ASN A 106 14.92 -4.16 9.56
CA ASN A 106 15.69 -5.34 9.22
C ASN A 106 14.96 -6.12 8.12
N VAL A 107 15.58 -6.25 6.95
CA VAL A 107 14.97 -6.91 5.79
C VAL A 107 15.76 -8.13 5.37
N ARG A 108 15.04 -9.16 4.92
CA ARG A 108 15.68 -10.42 4.51
C ARG A 108 16.52 -10.24 3.24
N GLY A 109 16.00 -9.53 2.23
CA GLY A 109 16.65 -9.40 0.92
C GLY A 109 16.32 -10.56 -0.03
N ILE A 110 17.28 -10.99 -0.84
CA ILE A 110 17.08 -12.01 -1.88
C ILE A 110 16.75 -13.38 -1.26
N ASP A 111 15.76 -14.05 -1.84
CA ASP A 111 15.44 -15.44 -1.47
C ASP A 111 16.55 -16.39 -1.94
N THR A 112 17.21 -17.02 -0.97
CA THR A 112 18.30 -17.98 -1.16
C THR A 112 17.81 -19.43 -1.25
N ALA A 113 16.50 -19.67 -1.13
CA ALA A 113 15.95 -21.01 -1.25
C ALA A 113 16.05 -21.56 -2.69
N LYS A 114 16.33 -22.86 -2.81
CA LYS A 114 16.37 -23.58 -4.11
C LYS A 114 15.02 -23.49 -4.85
N MET A 115 13.92 -23.56 -4.11
CA MET A 115 12.58 -23.25 -4.60
C MET A 115 12.11 -21.96 -3.94
N LYS A 116 11.93 -20.91 -4.74
CA LYS A 116 11.51 -19.60 -4.24
C LYS A 116 10.01 -19.60 -4.04
N ILE A 117 9.57 -19.75 -2.78
CA ILE A 117 8.17 -19.64 -2.39
C ILE A 117 8.03 -18.31 -1.66
N LYS A 118 7.33 -17.35 -2.28
CA LYS A 118 7.18 -16.03 -1.69
C LYS A 118 6.12 -16.07 -0.58
N ASN A 119 6.56 -16.27 0.66
CA ASN A 119 5.80 -15.91 1.85
C ASN A 119 6.14 -14.45 2.21
N PRO A 120 5.19 -13.50 2.13
CA PRO A 120 5.46 -12.11 2.49
C PRO A 120 5.99 -12.01 3.93
N PRO A 121 7.18 -11.43 4.14
CA PRO A 121 7.73 -11.29 5.48
C PRO A 121 6.97 -10.22 6.27
N TYR A 122 6.97 -10.36 7.60
CA TYR A 122 6.70 -9.22 8.48
C TYR A 122 8.00 -8.42 8.66
N ILE A 123 8.02 -7.20 8.16
CA ILE A 123 9.13 -6.26 8.34
C ILE A 123 8.69 -5.26 9.41
N PHE A 124 9.30 -5.35 10.59
CA PHE A 124 9.03 -4.44 11.70
C PHE A 124 9.82 -3.14 11.50
N MET A 125 9.14 -2.01 11.63
CA MET A 125 9.77 -0.69 11.69
C MET A 125 10.14 -0.39 13.14
N GLU A 126 11.42 -0.15 13.38
CA GLU A 126 11.97 0.28 14.66
C GLU A 126 11.96 1.82 14.76
N ASN A 127 12.07 2.33 16.00
CA ASN A 127 12.09 3.76 16.31
C ASN A 127 10.83 4.52 15.85
N THR A 128 9.69 3.86 15.96
CA THR A 128 8.39 4.38 15.55
C THR A 128 7.67 5.10 16.69
N SER A 129 6.76 5.99 16.30
CA SER A 129 5.72 6.54 17.16
C SER A 129 4.35 6.14 16.63
N LYS A 130 3.27 6.63 17.26
CA LYS A 130 1.89 6.19 17.05
C LYS A 130 1.46 6.05 15.58
N ASP A 131 1.93 6.93 14.69
CA ASP A 131 1.60 6.86 13.27
C ASP A 131 2.15 5.60 12.59
N ASN A 132 3.42 5.29 12.83
CA ASN A 132 4.07 4.10 12.28
C ASN A 132 3.84 2.84 13.14
N ASP A 133 3.56 2.98 14.44
CA ASP A 133 3.09 1.87 15.28
C ASP A 133 1.78 1.29 14.74
N LEU A 134 0.86 2.15 14.29
CA LEU A 134 -0.37 1.70 13.61
C LEU A 134 -0.04 0.85 12.38
N ILE A 135 0.90 1.30 11.54
CA ILE A 135 1.27 0.59 10.32
C ILE A 135 1.93 -0.75 10.67
N ASN A 136 2.81 -0.79 11.68
CA ASN A 136 3.36 -2.04 12.23
C ASN A 136 2.25 -2.98 12.70
N ASP A 137 1.30 -2.52 13.51
CA ASP A 137 0.18 -3.32 14.01
C ASP A 137 -0.66 -3.90 12.85
N VAL A 138 -0.99 -3.07 11.84
CA VAL A 138 -1.72 -3.54 10.65
C VAL A 138 -0.91 -4.57 9.86
N ASN A 139 0.39 -4.33 9.67
CA ASN A 139 1.27 -5.25 8.94
C ASN A 139 1.45 -6.58 9.67
N TRP A 140 1.49 -6.55 11.00
CA TRP A 140 1.51 -7.75 11.83
C TRP A 140 0.24 -8.58 11.62
N GLU A 141 -0.93 -7.95 11.72
CA GLU A 141 -2.19 -8.67 11.52
C GLU A 141 -2.36 -9.18 10.09
N ASN A 142 -1.88 -8.43 9.09
CA ASN A 142 -1.86 -8.89 7.71
C ASN A 142 -0.93 -10.10 7.51
N TYR A 143 0.24 -10.09 8.16
CA TYR A 143 1.17 -11.22 8.15
C TYR A 143 0.55 -12.45 8.83
N GLN A 144 -0.06 -12.30 10.01
CA GLN A 144 -0.74 -13.39 10.72
C GLN A 144 -1.90 -13.95 9.89
N ASN A 145 -2.72 -13.08 9.30
CA ASN A 145 -3.79 -13.47 8.39
C ASN A 145 -3.24 -14.32 7.21
N TYR A 146 -2.10 -13.94 6.64
CA TYR A 146 -1.47 -14.71 5.57
C TYR A 146 -0.94 -16.08 6.05
N GLN A 147 -0.32 -16.15 7.23
CA GLN A 147 0.10 -17.44 7.80
C GLN A 147 -1.11 -18.36 8.06
N ASN A 148 -2.22 -17.80 8.56
CA ASN A 148 -3.47 -18.54 8.73
C ASN A 148 -4.03 -19.03 7.40
N MET A 149 -3.97 -18.22 6.34
CA MET A 149 -4.38 -18.65 4.99
C MET A 149 -3.55 -19.84 4.50
N ILE A 150 -2.24 -19.88 4.76
CA ILE A 150 -1.40 -21.04 4.44
C ILE A 150 -1.89 -22.27 5.20
N ALA A 151 -2.09 -22.15 6.52
CA ALA A 151 -2.54 -23.26 7.35
C ALA A 151 -3.92 -23.79 6.92
N ILE A 152 -4.86 -22.88 6.63
CA ILE A 152 -6.19 -23.19 6.11
C ILE A 152 -6.09 -23.90 4.76
N SER A 153 -5.25 -23.41 3.84
CA SER A 153 -5.05 -24.04 2.53
C SER A 153 -4.54 -25.46 2.66
N GLN A 154 -3.56 -25.70 3.54
CA GLN A 154 -3.04 -27.04 3.81
C GLN A 154 -4.10 -27.96 4.44
N ALA A 155 -4.90 -27.44 5.38
CA ALA A 155 -5.98 -28.19 5.99
C ALA A 155 -7.09 -28.53 4.98
N GLN A 156 -7.46 -27.59 4.12
CA GLN A 156 -8.47 -27.80 3.08
C GLN A 156 -8.00 -28.81 2.02
N TYR A 157 -6.72 -28.77 1.64
CA TYR A 157 -6.13 -29.79 0.77
C TYR A 157 -6.23 -31.19 1.39
N LYS A 158 -5.86 -31.35 2.66
CA LYS A 158 -5.98 -32.63 3.38
C LYS A 158 -7.43 -33.08 3.51
N ALA A 159 -8.36 -32.16 3.76
CA ALA A 159 -9.79 -32.46 3.79
C ALA A 159 -10.30 -32.99 2.44
N GLY A 160 -9.84 -32.43 1.33
CA GLY A 160 -10.17 -32.92 -0.01
C GLY A 160 -9.72 -34.36 -0.28
N LEU A 161 -8.69 -34.84 0.43
CA LEU A 161 -8.19 -36.22 0.30
C LEU A 161 -8.91 -37.22 1.22
N SER A 162 -9.63 -36.76 2.25
CA SER A 162 -10.09 -37.62 3.36
C SER A 162 -11.40 -38.36 3.11
N LYS A 163 -12.13 -38.05 2.03
CA LYS A 163 -13.52 -38.49 1.76
C LYS A 163 -14.55 -38.08 2.84
N ASP A 164 -14.15 -37.38 3.89
CA ASP A 164 -15.05 -36.88 4.94
C ASP A 164 -15.82 -35.65 4.45
N SER A 165 -17.08 -35.86 4.12
CA SER A 165 -17.97 -34.80 3.62
C SER A 165 -18.20 -33.66 4.61
N LEU A 166 -18.20 -33.95 5.93
CA LEU A 166 -18.40 -32.95 6.96
C LEU A 166 -17.15 -32.10 7.12
N TRP A 167 -15.97 -32.72 7.13
CA TRP A 167 -14.71 -31.98 7.20
C TRP A 167 -14.50 -31.11 5.95
N MET A 168 -14.79 -31.63 4.75
CA MET A 168 -14.76 -30.84 3.52
C MET A 168 -15.72 -29.65 3.56
N ALA A 169 -16.95 -29.84 4.07
CA ALA A 169 -17.92 -28.76 4.19
C ALA A 169 -17.46 -27.69 5.20
N TYR A 170 -16.92 -28.10 6.36
CA TYR A 170 -16.37 -27.19 7.36
C TYR A 170 -15.20 -26.37 6.81
N MET A 171 -14.28 -26.99 6.07
CA MET A 171 -13.12 -26.27 5.53
C MET A 171 -13.50 -25.22 4.46
N LYS A 172 -14.65 -25.34 3.80
CA LYS A 172 -15.14 -24.30 2.86
C LYS A 172 -15.40 -22.96 3.53
N THR A 173 -15.74 -22.93 4.81
CA THR A 173 -16.03 -21.69 5.56
C THR A 173 -14.81 -21.12 6.28
N ALA A 174 -13.68 -21.83 6.30
CA ALA A 174 -12.51 -21.46 7.09
C ALA A 174 -11.89 -20.11 6.65
N PHE A 175 -11.87 -19.84 5.34
CA PHE A 175 -11.39 -18.55 4.81
C PHE A 175 -12.30 -17.38 5.21
N ASP A 176 -13.61 -17.57 5.22
CA ASP A 176 -14.56 -16.54 5.68
C ASP A 176 -14.38 -16.24 7.17
N GLY A 177 -14.12 -17.29 7.97
CA GLY A 177 -13.78 -17.15 9.39
C GLY A 177 -12.51 -16.33 9.59
N ASN A 178 -11.43 -16.65 8.86
CA ASN A 178 -10.16 -15.92 8.92
C ASN A 178 -10.30 -14.46 8.46
N TYR A 179 -11.05 -14.21 7.38
CA TYR A 179 -11.37 -12.86 6.93
C TYR A 179 -12.13 -12.07 8.00
N THR A 180 -13.14 -12.69 8.63
CA THR A 180 -13.96 -12.06 9.67
C THR A 180 -13.12 -11.71 10.89
N ASP A 181 -12.20 -12.59 11.27
CA ASP A 181 -11.25 -12.36 12.36
C ASP A 181 -10.31 -11.19 12.05
N MET A 182 -9.66 -11.19 10.88
CA MET A 182 -8.80 -10.09 10.44
C MET A 182 -9.55 -8.76 10.44
N ASN A 183 -10.78 -8.72 9.90
CA ASN A 183 -11.60 -7.51 9.87
C ASN A 183 -11.86 -6.95 11.27
N LYS A 184 -12.13 -7.81 12.29
CA LYS A 184 -12.29 -7.37 13.68
C LYS A 184 -11.00 -6.76 14.25
N ARG A 185 -9.84 -7.36 13.99
CA ARG A 185 -8.54 -6.84 14.47
C ARG A 185 -8.19 -5.49 13.83
N ILE A 186 -8.43 -5.35 12.52
CA ILE A 186 -8.27 -4.07 11.82
C ILE A 186 -9.19 -2.99 12.41
N LYS A 187 -10.47 -3.31 12.69
CA LYS A 187 -11.40 -2.38 13.33
C LYS A 187 -10.93 -1.95 14.73
N TYR A 188 -10.38 -2.89 15.50
CA TYR A 188 -9.76 -2.57 16.79
C TYR A 188 -8.59 -1.60 16.64
N ILE A 189 -7.68 -1.83 15.69
CA ILE A 189 -6.55 -0.94 15.40
C ILE A 189 -7.03 0.46 14.98
N ILE A 190 -8.02 0.53 14.08
CA ILE A 190 -8.63 1.81 13.67
C ILE A 190 -9.16 2.59 14.88
N ASN A 191 -9.80 1.90 15.83
CA ASN A 191 -10.30 2.55 17.05
C ASN A 191 -9.15 2.96 18.00
N LYS A 192 -8.16 2.08 18.22
CA LYS A 192 -6.98 2.33 19.06
C LYS A 192 -6.22 3.59 18.62
N TYR A 193 -6.09 3.79 17.32
CA TYR A 193 -5.36 4.91 16.74
C TYR A 193 -6.24 5.98 16.07
N LYS A 194 -7.55 6.02 16.38
CA LYS A 194 -8.57 6.84 15.69
C LYS A 194 -8.22 8.31 15.45
N ASP A 195 -7.30 8.83 16.25
CA ASP A 195 -6.83 10.21 16.28
C ASP A 195 -5.60 10.49 15.41
N GLN A 196 -5.03 9.48 14.74
CA GLN A 196 -3.83 9.59 13.91
C GLN A 196 -4.16 9.72 12.42
N PRO A 197 -3.39 10.51 11.64
CA PRO A 197 -3.56 10.58 10.18
C PRO A 197 -3.29 9.22 9.50
N SER A 198 -2.38 8.41 10.07
CA SER A 198 -2.03 7.12 9.50
C SER A 198 -3.17 6.09 9.51
N VAL A 199 -4.28 6.35 10.20
CA VAL A 199 -5.50 5.50 10.17
C VAL A 199 -5.98 5.24 8.75
N LEU A 200 -5.74 6.18 7.83
CA LEU A 200 -6.04 6.00 6.42
C LEU A 200 -5.44 4.70 5.83
N TYR A 201 -4.27 4.28 6.31
CA TYR A 201 -3.63 3.02 5.95
C TYR A 201 -4.50 1.81 6.33
N ALA A 202 -4.92 1.74 7.59
CA ALA A 202 -5.77 0.66 8.10
C ALA A 202 -7.13 0.59 7.38
N LEU A 203 -7.69 1.74 6.98
CA LEU A 203 -8.95 1.78 6.23
C LEU A 203 -8.85 1.09 4.86
N ASN A 204 -7.65 0.85 4.31
CA ASN A 204 -7.50 0.11 3.04
C ASN A 204 -7.80 -1.39 3.17
N PHE A 205 -7.88 -1.89 4.40
CA PHE A 205 -8.21 -3.29 4.70
C PHE A 205 -9.69 -3.52 5.01
N LEU A 206 -10.51 -2.47 4.95
CA LEU A 206 -11.97 -2.55 5.11
C LEU A 206 -12.68 -2.45 3.76
N SER A 207 -13.85 -3.07 3.66
CA SER A 207 -14.67 -3.02 2.45
C SER A 207 -15.82 -2.06 2.65
N TRP A 208 -16.00 -1.08 1.76
CA TRP A 208 -17.14 -0.15 1.84
C TRP A 208 -18.50 -0.87 1.77
N LYS A 209 -18.57 -2.04 1.11
CA LYS A 209 -19.79 -2.86 1.03
C LYS A 209 -20.19 -3.48 2.37
N ARG A 210 -19.22 -3.74 3.25
CA ARG A 210 -19.44 -4.41 4.55
C ARG A 210 -19.29 -3.46 5.74
N ASP A 211 -18.47 -2.43 5.59
CA ASP A 211 -17.95 -1.59 6.66
C ASP A 211 -18.21 -0.09 6.42
N GLY A 212 -19.16 0.25 5.54
CA GLY A 212 -19.43 1.60 5.05
C GLY A 212 -19.54 2.67 6.14
N ASP A 213 -20.34 2.42 7.19
CA ASP A 213 -20.56 3.39 8.27
C ASP A 213 -19.26 3.74 9.03
N LEU A 214 -18.46 2.73 9.37
CA LEU A 214 -17.18 2.93 10.05
C LEU A 214 -16.17 3.62 9.14
N LEU A 215 -16.13 3.23 7.86
CA LEU A 215 -15.26 3.84 6.86
C LEU A 215 -15.58 5.32 6.70
N MET A 216 -16.84 5.67 6.43
CA MET A 216 -17.27 7.05 6.20
C MET A 216 -17.07 7.93 7.43
N SER A 217 -17.49 7.45 8.61
CA SER A 217 -17.28 8.20 9.87
C SER A 217 -15.80 8.39 10.22
N SER A 218 -14.94 7.43 9.88
CA SER A 218 -13.49 7.57 10.06
C SER A 218 -12.88 8.56 9.08
N LEU A 219 -13.32 8.55 7.82
CA LEU A 219 -12.87 9.51 6.80
C LEU A 219 -13.35 10.93 7.14
N ASP A 220 -14.57 11.10 7.65
CA ASP A 220 -15.07 12.40 8.13
C ASP A 220 -14.20 12.95 9.26
N ARG A 221 -13.87 12.09 10.24
CA ARG A 221 -12.95 12.47 11.32
C ARG A 221 -11.58 12.86 10.79
N LEU A 222 -11.00 12.07 9.88
CA LEU A 222 -9.69 12.34 9.29
C LEU A 222 -9.67 13.64 8.49
N THR A 223 -10.65 13.86 7.62
CA THR A 223 -10.73 15.06 6.78
C THR A 223 -10.96 16.34 7.59
N LYS A 224 -11.67 16.25 8.71
CA LYS A 224 -11.85 17.36 9.66
C LYS A 224 -10.57 17.66 10.45
N LYS A 225 -9.89 16.63 10.95
CA LYS A 225 -8.71 16.78 11.83
C LYS A 225 -7.43 17.08 11.04
N PHE A 226 -7.31 16.54 9.84
CA PHE A 226 -6.15 16.63 8.95
C PHE A 226 -6.58 17.18 7.59
N PRO A 227 -6.90 18.49 7.48
CA PRO A 227 -7.44 19.07 6.26
C PRO A 227 -6.48 19.00 5.06
N ASN A 228 -5.18 18.81 5.31
CA ASN A 228 -4.15 18.66 4.27
C ASN A 228 -3.92 17.22 3.81
N LEU A 229 -4.57 16.22 4.44
CA LEU A 229 -4.52 14.82 4.03
C LEU A 229 -5.53 14.59 2.90
N THR A 230 -5.17 14.99 1.67
CA THR A 230 -6.08 14.96 0.51
C THR A 230 -6.56 13.54 0.20
N GLN A 231 -5.70 12.54 0.41
CA GLN A 231 -6.01 11.13 0.14
C GLN A 231 -7.23 10.63 0.94
N ALA A 232 -7.51 11.19 2.13
CA ALA A 232 -8.71 10.86 2.89
C ALA A 232 -9.98 11.42 2.22
N ARG A 233 -9.91 12.61 1.63
CA ARG A 233 -11.03 13.21 0.87
C ARG A 233 -11.27 12.44 -0.42
N ASP A 234 -10.20 12.12 -1.13
CA ASP A 234 -10.28 11.39 -2.41
C ASP A 234 -10.88 10.00 -2.19
N LYS A 235 -10.43 9.28 -1.16
CA LYS A 235 -11.00 7.99 -0.78
C LYS A 235 -12.47 8.09 -0.37
N LYS A 236 -12.87 9.14 0.36
CA LYS A 236 -14.27 9.36 0.74
C LYS A 236 -15.14 9.54 -0.50
N LYS A 237 -14.71 10.42 -1.42
CA LYS A 237 -15.39 10.68 -2.68
C LYS A 237 -15.50 9.42 -3.53
N GLU A 238 -14.42 8.64 -3.65
CA GLU A 238 -14.42 7.35 -4.37
C GLU A 238 -15.49 6.39 -3.80
N ILE A 239 -15.60 6.30 -2.48
CA ILE A 239 -16.60 5.44 -1.83
C ILE A 239 -18.02 5.95 -2.12
N GLU A 240 -18.28 7.25 -2.01
CA GLU A 240 -19.58 7.84 -2.31
C GLU A 240 -20.00 7.61 -3.77
N GLU A 241 -19.06 7.77 -4.71
CA GLU A 241 -19.27 7.47 -6.13
C GLU A 241 -19.56 5.99 -6.36
N ASN A 242 -18.81 5.08 -5.73
CA ASN A 242 -19.04 3.64 -5.81
C ASN A 242 -20.41 3.23 -5.25
N MET A 243 -20.83 3.82 -4.12
CA MET A 243 -22.15 3.60 -3.53
C MET A 243 -23.26 4.08 -4.47
N ALA A 244 -23.11 5.28 -5.03
CA ALA A 244 -24.07 5.86 -5.98
C ALA A 244 -24.16 5.03 -7.28
N GLN A 245 -23.04 4.55 -7.80
CA GLN A 245 -23.01 3.68 -8.98
C GLN A 245 -23.67 2.33 -8.69
N THR A 246 -23.37 1.71 -7.55
CA THR A 246 -23.95 0.41 -7.17
C THR A 246 -25.46 0.52 -6.96
N ALA A 247 -25.95 1.62 -6.39
CA ALA A 247 -27.38 1.86 -6.22
C ALA A 247 -28.15 1.92 -7.55
N LYS A 248 -27.51 2.36 -8.65
CA LYS A 248 -28.12 2.41 -9.99
C LYS A 248 -28.34 1.02 -10.60
N ILE A 249 -27.54 0.04 -10.20
CA ILE A 249 -27.55 -1.34 -10.73
C ILE A 249 -28.03 -2.38 -9.71
N ALA A 250 -28.63 -1.92 -8.61
CA ALA A 250 -29.15 -2.80 -7.57
C ALA A 250 -30.30 -3.69 -8.08
N ASN A 251 -30.51 -4.84 -7.43
CA ASN A 251 -31.59 -5.76 -7.78
C ASN A 251 -32.95 -5.04 -7.83
N GLY A 252 -33.73 -5.31 -8.88
CA GLY A 252 -35.02 -4.66 -9.14
C GLY A 252 -34.92 -3.30 -9.83
N LYS A 253 -33.73 -2.71 -9.99
CA LYS A 253 -33.53 -1.54 -10.86
C LYS A 253 -33.50 -1.97 -12.31
N LYS A 254 -33.92 -1.06 -13.19
CA LYS A 254 -33.81 -1.24 -14.64
C LYS A 254 -32.33 -1.33 -15.00
N ALA A 255 -31.94 -2.37 -15.73
CA ALA A 255 -30.58 -2.51 -16.25
C ALA A 255 -30.18 -1.26 -17.06
N PRO A 256 -28.95 -0.74 -16.92
CA PRO A 256 -28.45 0.34 -17.76
C PRO A 256 -28.56 -0.03 -19.24
N ASP A 257 -28.95 0.95 -20.05
CA ASP A 257 -29.01 0.75 -21.49
C ASP A 257 -27.62 0.95 -22.10
N PHE A 258 -27.25 0.05 -22.99
CA PHE A 258 -26.02 0.11 -23.78
C PHE A 258 -26.26 -0.61 -25.11
N ALA A 259 -25.44 -0.33 -26.10
CA ALA A 259 -25.51 -0.98 -27.40
C ALA A 259 -24.12 -1.45 -27.81
N TYR A 260 -24.00 -2.73 -28.18
CA TYR A 260 -22.74 -3.32 -28.60
C TYR A 260 -22.90 -3.98 -29.99
N PRO A 261 -21.95 -3.77 -30.93
CA PRO A 261 -22.02 -4.40 -32.23
C PRO A 261 -21.70 -5.90 -32.13
N ASP A 262 -22.41 -6.72 -32.91
CA ASP A 262 -21.99 -8.09 -33.20
C ASP A 262 -20.90 -8.12 -34.29
N VAL A 263 -20.47 -9.33 -34.66
CA VAL A 263 -19.43 -9.57 -35.69
C VAL A 263 -19.79 -8.99 -37.07
N ASN A 264 -21.07 -8.71 -37.33
CA ASN A 264 -21.56 -8.12 -38.58
C ASN A 264 -21.86 -6.61 -38.45
N GLY A 265 -21.53 -6.01 -37.30
CA GLY A 265 -21.78 -4.59 -37.02
C GLY A 265 -23.22 -4.25 -36.60
N LYS A 266 -24.11 -5.24 -36.48
CA LYS A 266 -25.46 -5.01 -35.97
C LYS A 266 -25.38 -4.73 -34.47
N LYS A 267 -25.95 -3.61 -34.04
CA LYS A 267 -25.99 -3.24 -32.62
C LYS A 267 -27.09 -4.01 -31.89
N TRP A 268 -26.74 -4.56 -30.74
CA TRP A 268 -27.66 -5.21 -29.80
C TRP A 268 -27.67 -4.46 -28.47
N SER A 269 -28.85 -4.29 -27.89
CA SER A 269 -29.10 -3.66 -26.58
C SER A 269 -29.85 -4.63 -25.65
N PRO A 270 -29.73 -4.50 -24.31
CA PRO A 270 -30.58 -5.22 -23.37
C PRO A 270 -32.09 -5.09 -23.66
N LYS A 271 -32.53 -4.00 -24.28
CA LYS A 271 -33.94 -3.78 -24.66
C LYS A 271 -34.43 -4.76 -25.72
N ASP A 272 -33.55 -5.21 -26.62
CA ASP A 272 -33.89 -6.15 -27.69
C ASP A 272 -34.25 -7.55 -27.15
N PHE A 273 -33.81 -7.85 -25.94
CA PHE A 273 -34.06 -9.13 -25.25
C PHE A 273 -35.15 -9.03 -24.18
N LYS A 274 -35.90 -7.92 -24.13
CA LYS A 274 -36.96 -7.72 -23.13
C LYS A 274 -37.99 -8.85 -23.19
N GLY A 275 -38.35 -9.38 -22.02
CA GLY A 275 -39.26 -10.52 -21.88
C GLY A 275 -38.55 -11.88 -21.79
N LYS A 276 -37.22 -11.92 -21.90
CA LYS A 276 -36.39 -13.11 -21.65
C LYS A 276 -35.45 -12.86 -20.47
N TYR A 277 -34.93 -13.94 -19.90
CA TYR A 277 -33.74 -13.86 -19.07
C TYR A 277 -32.54 -13.55 -19.97
N LEU A 278 -31.79 -12.52 -19.60
CA LEU A 278 -30.56 -12.11 -20.29
C LEU A 278 -29.39 -12.26 -19.31
N ILE A 279 -28.44 -13.13 -19.67
CA ILE A 279 -27.15 -13.26 -19.00
C ILE A 279 -26.14 -12.49 -19.84
N ILE A 280 -25.39 -11.59 -19.21
CA ILE A 280 -24.36 -10.77 -19.86
C ILE A 280 -23.02 -11.19 -19.31
N ASP A 281 -22.11 -11.58 -20.20
CA ASP A 281 -20.73 -11.92 -19.88
C ASP A 281 -19.79 -10.82 -20.39
N PHE A 282 -19.12 -10.12 -19.47
CA PHE A 282 -18.15 -9.08 -19.78
C PHE A 282 -16.75 -9.70 -19.80
N TRP A 283 -16.24 -9.98 -21.00
CA TRP A 283 -14.95 -10.64 -21.22
C TRP A 283 -14.10 -9.88 -22.23
N ALA A 284 -12.82 -10.26 -22.32
CA ALA A 284 -11.89 -9.77 -23.32
C ALA A 284 -10.77 -10.80 -23.55
N SER A 285 -10.11 -10.77 -24.72
CA SER A 285 -9.23 -11.84 -25.21
C SER A 285 -7.80 -11.85 -24.67
N TRP A 286 -7.45 -10.93 -23.76
CA TRP A 286 -6.09 -10.62 -23.33
C TRP A 286 -5.72 -11.36 -22.05
#